data_AF-A0A2E6Y4S6-F1
#
_entry.id   AF-A0A2E6Y4S6-F1
#
_cell.length_a   1.000
_cell.length_b   1.000
_cell.length_c   1.000
_cell.angle_alpha   90.00
_cell.angle_beta   90.00
_cell.angle_gamma   90.00
#
_symmetry.space_group_name_H-M   'P 1'
#
loop_
_entity.id
_entity.type
_entity.pdbx_description
1 polymer ?
#
loop_
_entity_poly.entity_id
_entity_poly.type
_entity_poly.pdbx_seq_one_letter_code
_entity_poly.pdbx_strand_id
1 'polypeptide(L)'
;MRTRLKIAGALSALGIAAAGLIGGFEGLRTTAYLDPVGVPTVCYGETRGVEMGDRHTAEECRAMLGDALIEFEQDMRACLDHPDEIPDGPYTAFLSLAYNIGTGAFCRSTLVRLANAGDLRGACNQLPRWNRAGGRVLQGLVNRRAKEKEICLAGLDGPVTVPGETSATDSSPLTEPPAVTPDAAAGTDQEASPLAWLGVAGMALLVLALVVLLVRRFLK
;
A
#
# COMPACT_ATOMS: atom_id res chain seq x y z
N MET A 1 -7.18 -0.54 22.12
CA MET A 1 -6.05 0.25 21.59
C MET A 1 -6.49 0.91 20.30
N ARG A 2 -5.92 2.07 19.94
CA ARG A 2 -6.26 2.76 18.69
C ARG A 2 -5.59 2.06 17.51
N THR A 3 -6.34 1.79 16.44
CA THR A 3 -5.81 1.23 15.18
C THR A 3 -4.83 2.22 14.52
N ARG A 4 -3.77 1.71 13.88
CA ARG A 4 -2.88 2.50 13.00
C ARG A 4 -3.36 2.48 11.54
N LEU A 5 -4.32 1.63 11.20
CA LEU A 5 -4.82 1.46 9.83
C LEU A 5 -5.87 2.51 9.42
N LYS A 6 -6.47 3.24 10.37
CA LYS A 6 -7.45 4.30 10.08
C LYS A 6 -7.17 5.63 10.79
N ILE A 7 -7.42 6.72 10.07
CA ILE A 7 -7.40 8.10 10.59
C ILE A 7 -8.70 8.78 10.16
N ALA A 8 -9.46 9.33 11.12
CA ALA A 8 -10.72 10.02 10.87
C ALA A 8 -11.73 9.25 9.98
N GLY A 9 -11.75 7.92 10.10
CA GLY A 9 -12.67 7.05 9.34
C GLY A 9 -12.14 6.55 7.99
N ALA A 10 -11.05 7.10 7.47
CA ALA A 10 -10.41 6.65 6.23
C ALA A 10 -9.17 5.78 6.51
N LEU A 11 -8.78 4.93 5.56
CA LEU A 11 -7.53 4.16 5.66
C LEU A 11 -6.32 5.11 5.70
N SER A 12 -5.39 4.85 6.62
CA SER A 12 -4.08 5.51 6.66
C SER A 12 -3.16 5.01 5.55
N ALA A 13 -1.99 5.65 5.37
CA ALA A 13 -0.97 5.14 4.44
C ALA A 13 -0.56 3.69 4.76
N LEU A 14 -0.40 3.37 6.05
CA LEU A 14 -0.15 2.01 6.52
C LEU A 14 -1.32 1.07 6.21
N GLY A 15 -2.57 1.52 6.41
CA GLY A 15 -3.77 0.77 6.04
C GLY A 15 -3.83 0.43 4.56
N ILE A 16 -3.52 1.40 3.70
CA ILE A 16 -3.46 1.21 2.24
C ILE A 16 -2.35 0.21 1.86
N ALA A 17 -1.16 0.35 2.45
CA ALA A 17 -0.03 -0.56 2.20
C ALA A 17 -0.36 -2.00 2.62
N ALA A 18 -0.96 -2.19 3.80
CA ALA A 18 -1.38 -3.50 4.29
C ALA A 18 -2.46 -4.13 3.41
N ALA A 19 -3.50 -3.38 3.04
CA ALA A 19 -4.55 -3.85 2.15
C ALA A 19 -4.00 -4.24 0.76
N GLY A 20 -3.07 -3.45 0.22
CA GLY A 20 -2.41 -3.74 -1.05
C GLY A 20 -1.56 -5.01 -1.00
N LEU A 21 -0.75 -5.18 0.05
CA LEU A 21 0.09 -6.37 0.23
C LEU A 21 -0.76 -7.63 0.38
N ILE A 22 -1.73 -7.60 1.30
CA ILE A 22 -2.55 -8.77 1.65
C ILE A 22 -3.48 -9.11 0.49
N GLY A 23 -4.19 -8.11 -0.05
CA GLY A 23 -5.10 -8.32 -1.19
C GLY A 23 -4.39 -8.87 -2.43
N GLY A 24 -3.12 -8.53 -2.65
CA GLY A 24 -2.31 -9.09 -3.73
C GLY A 24 -2.03 -10.60 -3.60
N PHE A 25 -2.02 -11.15 -2.38
CA PHE A 25 -1.82 -12.57 -2.14
C PHE A 25 -3.11 -13.38 -2.01
N GLU A 26 -4.16 -12.79 -1.42
CA GLU A 26 -5.46 -13.46 -1.30
C GLU A 26 -6.18 -13.57 -2.66
N GLY A 27 -6.00 -12.56 -3.52
CA GLY A 27 -6.71 -12.46 -4.79
C GLY A 27 -8.15 -11.94 -4.63
N LEU A 28 -8.67 -11.33 -5.69
CA LEU A 28 -9.99 -10.69 -5.69
C LEU A 28 -11.04 -11.57 -6.38
N ARG A 29 -12.13 -11.89 -5.67
CA ARG A 29 -13.34 -12.50 -6.25
C ARG A 29 -14.58 -11.67 -5.93
N THR A 30 -15.03 -10.86 -6.88
CA THR A 30 -16.16 -9.93 -6.72
C THR A 30 -17.54 -10.58 -6.70
N THR A 31 -17.62 -11.90 -6.87
CA THR A 31 -18.87 -12.67 -6.80
C THR A 31 -18.69 -13.77 -5.78
N ALA A 32 -19.70 -13.98 -4.93
CA ALA A 32 -19.67 -15.00 -3.91
C ALA A 32 -19.43 -16.40 -4.51
N TYR A 33 -18.57 -17.17 -3.84
CA TYR A 33 -18.21 -18.53 -4.19
C TYR A 33 -18.17 -19.40 -2.93
N LEU A 34 -18.25 -20.72 -3.09
CA LEU A 34 -18.00 -21.64 -1.98
C LEU A 34 -16.50 -21.90 -1.88
N ASP A 35 -15.93 -21.66 -0.70
CA ASP A 35 -14.56 -22.05 -0.40
C ASP A 35 -14.40 -23.59 -0.38
N PRO A 36 -13.17 -24.13 -0.21
CA PRO A 36 -12.95 -25.58 -0.20
C PRO A 36 -13.69 -26.35 0.91
N VAL A 37 -14.23 -25.68 1.93
CA VAL A 37 -15.00 -26.28 3.02
C VAL A 37 -16.49 -25.95 2.96
N GLY A 38 -16.95 -25.28 1.90
CA GLY A 38 -18.36 -25.00 1.62
C GLY A 38 -18.92 -23.73 2.25
N VAL A 39 -18.08 -22.79 2.68
CA VAL A 39 -18.51 -21.51 3.25
C VAL A 39 -18.65 -20.46 2.14
N PRO A 40 -19.80 -19.76 2.03
CA PRO A 40 -19.95 -18.62 1.15
C PRO A 40 -18.89 -17.55 1.45
N THR A 41 -18.12 -17.21 0.42
CA THR A 41 -16.95 -16.35 0.52
C THR A 41 -16.95 -15.35 -0.64
N VAL A 42 -16.55 -14.10 -0.40
CA VAL A 42 -16.43 -13.07 -1.42
C VAL A 42 -15.18 -12.23 -1.21
N CYS A 43 -14.86 -11.38 -2.19
CA CYS A 43 -13.77 -10.43 -2.16
C CYS A 43 -12.41 -11.09 -1.90
N TYR A 44 -11.72 -10.69 -0.83
CA TYR A 44 -10.40 -11.19 -0.44
C TYR A 44 -10.50 -12.27 0.65
N GLY A 45 -11.60 -13.03 0.69
CA GLY A 45 -11.83 -14.05 1.72
C GLY A 45 -12.81 -13.62 2.82
N GLU A 46 -13.69 -12.65 2.57
CA GLU A 46 -14.74 -12.26 3.51
C GLU A 46 -15.85 -13.32 3.54
N THR A 47 -16.32 -13.67 4.73
CA THR A 47 -17.33 -14.71 4.95
C THR A 47 -18.49 -14.24 5.83
N ARG A 48 -18.38 -13.08 6.49
CA ARG A 48 -19.41 -12.59 7.42
C ARG A 48 -20.63 -12.11 6.65
N GLY A 49 -21.75 -12.79 6.88
CA GLY A 49 -23.03 -12.42 6.28
C GLY A 49 -23.05 -12.56 4.76
N VAL A 50 -22.11 -13.32 4.18
CA VAL A 50 -22.06 -13.55 2.74
C VAL A 50 -23.09 -14.61 2.35
N GLU A 51 -23.89 -14.30 1.35
CA GLU A 51 -24.86 -15.20 0.75
C GLU A 51 -24.47 -15.53 -0.69
N MET A 52 -24.89 -16.71 -1.15
CA MET A 52 -24.63 -17.11 -2.54
C MET A 52 -25.44 -16.22 -3.49
N GLY A 53 -24.74 -15.55 -4.41
CA GLY A 53 -25.33 -14.56 -5.31
C GLY A 53 -24.83 -13.14 -5.08
N ASP A 54 -24.22 -12.88 -3.92
CA ASP A 54 -23.64 -11.57 -3.62
C ASP A 54 -22.61 -11.14 -4.65
N ARG A 55 -22.63 -9.85 -4.97
CA ARG A 55 -21.69 -9.19 -5.87
C ARG A 55 -21.25 -7.87 -5.29
N HIS A 56 -19.96 -7.60 -5.40
CA HIS A 56 -19.34 -6.37 -4.95
C HIS A 56 -18.41 -5.80 -6.01
N THR A 57 -18.24 -4.50 -6.00
CA THR A 57 -17.20 -3.79 -6.75
C THR A 57 -15.82 -4.06 -6.12
N ALA A 58 -14.75 -3.78 -6.88
CA ALA A 58 -13.40 -3.89 -6.34
C ALA A 58 -13.16 -2.88 -5.21
N GLU A 59 -13.81 -1.73 -5.26
CA GLU A 59 -13.79 -0.69 -4.23
C GLU A 59 -14.43 -1.19 -2.93
N GLU A 60 -15.63 -1.78 -3.01
CA GLU A 60 -16.31 -2.38 -1.86
C GLU A 60 -15.48 -3.51 -1.26
N CYS A 61 -14.90 -4.38 -2.09
CA CYS A 61 -14.01 -5.44 -1.61
C CYS A 61 -12.78 -4.90 -0.88
N ARG A 62 -12.20 -3.78 -1.35
CA ARG A 62 -11.07 -3.13 -0.67
C ARG A 62 -11.49 -2.49 0.65
N ALA A 63 -12.70 -1.92 0.72
CA ALA A 63 -13.25 -1.39 1.97
C ALA A 63 -13.47 -2.51 3.00
N MET A 64 -14.09 -3.62 2.59
CA MET A 64 -14.29 -4.81 3.43
C MET A 64 -12.95 -5.38 3.93
N LEU A 65 -11.94 -5.48 3.07
CA LEU A 65 -10.60 -5.89 3.49
C LEU A 65 -10.04 -4.90 4.53
N GLY A 66 -10.16 -3.60 4.29
CA GLY A 66 -9.72 -2.57 5.24
C GLY A 66 -10.37 -2.71 6.62
N ASP A 67 -11.66 -3.06 6.67
CA ASP A 67 -12.38 -3.32 7.92
C ASP A 67 -11.90 -4.60 8.60
N ALA A 68 -11.80 -5.69 7.85
CA ALA A 68 -11.30 -6.97 8.36
C ALA A 68 -9.88 -6.84 8.94
N LEU A 69 -9.00 -6.08 8.28
CA LEU A 69 -7.63 -5.88 8.74
C LEU A 69 -7.53 -5.19 10.09
N ILE A 70 -8.52 -4.40 10.50
CA ILE A 70 -8.52 -3.76 11.82
C ILE A 70 -8.70 -4.80 12.93
N GLU A 71 -9.53 -5.80 12.72
CA GLU A 71 -9.71 -6.89 13.69
C GLU A 71 -8.42 -7.70 13.84
N PHE A 72 -7.81 -8.10 12.72
CA PHE A 72 -6.52 -8.80 12.72
C PHE A 72 -5.41 -7.95 13.34
N GLU A 73 -5.41 -6.64 13.09
CA GLU A 73 -4.46 -5.72 13.71
C GLU A 73 -4.64 -5.68 15.22
N GLN A 74 -5.87 -5.61 15.74
CA GLN A 74 -6.13 -5.60 17.18
C GLN A 74 -5.60 -6.87 17.85
N ASP A 75 -5.87 -8.03 17.27
CA ASP A 75 -5.38 -9.32 17.78
C ASP A 75 -3.85 -9.42 17.70
N MET A 76 -3.25 -8.96 16.60
CA MET A 76 -1.79 -8.90 16.43
C MET A 76 -1.16 -8.01 17.51
N ARG A 77 -1.74 -6.84 17.76
CA ARG A 77 -1.26 -5.88 18.76
C ARG A 77 -1.36 -6.42 20.17
N ALA A 78 -2.33 -7.28 20.47
CA ALA A 78 -2.54 -7.82 21.81
C ALA A 78 -1.38 -8.70 22.31
N CYS A 79 -0.50 -9.17 21.42
CA CYS A 79 0.67 -9.97 21.77
C CYS A 79 2.02 -9.31 21.48
N LEU A 80 2.00 -8.02 21.12
CA LEU A 80 3.20 -7.20 20.94
C LEU A 80 3.33 -6.24 22.13
N ASP A 81 4.51 -6.13 22.71
CA ASP A 81 4.72 -5.33 23.93
C ASP A 81 4.71 -3.81 23.62
N HIS A 82 5.30 -3.43 22.49
CA HIS A 82 5.46 -2.05 22.04
C HIS A 82 4.98 -1.84 20.58
N PRO A 83 3.72 -2.15 20.24
CA PRO A 83 3.25 -2.20 18.86
C PRO A 83 3.28 -0.84 18.13
N ASP A 84 3.22 0.26 18.87
CA ASP A 84 3.27 1.61 18.32
C ASP A 84 4.71 2.07 18.00
N GLU A 85 5.71 1.38 18.54
CA GLU A 85 7.13 1.65 18.27
C GLU A 85 7.65 0.87 17.05
N ILE A 86 6.87 -0.09 16.55
CA ILE A 86 7.24 -0.90 15.38
C ILE A 86 7.10 -0.03 14.10
N PRO A 87 8.15 0.11 13.27
CA PRO A 87 8.08 0.85 12.01
C PRO A 87 7.08 0.25 11.02
N ASP A 88 6.58 1.06 10.08
CA ASP A 88 5.49 0.70 9.17
C ASP A 88 5.80 -0.55 8.31
N GLY A 89 7.03 -0.74 7.85
CA GLY A 89 7.41 -1.91 7.05
C GLY A 89 7.28 -3.24 7.82
N PRO A 90 7.98 -3.41 8.96
CA PRO A 90 7.77 -4.56 9.83
C PRO A 90 6.31 -4.73 10.26
N TYR A 91 5.63 -3.65 10.63
CA TYR A 91 4.23 -3.72 11.05
C TYR A 91 3.32 -4.27 9.94
N THR A 92 3.50 -3.80 8.70
CA THR A 92 2.78 -4.29 7.52
C THR A 92 3.04 -5.77 7.26
N ALA A 93 4.32 -6.18 7.32
CA ALA A 93 4.71 -7.56 7.11
C ALA A 93 4.17 -8.51 8.21
N PHE A 94 4.17 -8.05 9.46
CA PHE A 94 3.63 -8.80 10.60
C PHE A 94 2.13 -8.98 10.49
N LEU A 95 1.40 -7.93 10.10
CA LEU A 95 -0.04 -8.00 9.87
C LEU A 95 -0.37 -8.95 8.70
N SER A 96 0.39 -8.91 7.60
CA SER A 96 0.21 -9.86 6.49
C SER A 96 0.48 -11.30 6.89
N LEU A 97 1.50 -11.54 7.72
CA LEU A 97 1.76 -12.87 8.26
C LEU A 97 0.60 -13.32 9.17
N ALA A 98 0.19 -12.47 10.12
CA ALA A 98 -0.89 -12.77 11.06
C ALA A 98 -2.21 -13.10 10.36
N TYR A 99 -2.55 -12.36 9.30
CA TYR A 99 -3.69 -12.66 8.44
C TYR A 99 -3.59 -14.05 7.81
N ASN A 100 -2.40 -14.43 7.30
CA ASN A 100 -2.21 -15.68 6.59
C ASN A 100 -2.18 -16.93 7.48
N ILE A 101 -1.50 -16.86 8.62
CA ILE A 101 -1.27 -18.02 9.49
C ILE A 101 -2.22 -18.06 10.69
N GLY A 102 -3.03 -17.02 10.86
CA GLY A 102 -3.86 -16.77 12.03
C GLY A 102 -3.08 -16.13 13.18
N THR A 103 -3.78 -15.28 13.94
CA THR A 103 -3.23 -14.49 15.06
C THR A 103 -2.68 -15.39 16.17
N GLY A 104 -3.33 -16.53 16.44
CA GLY A 104 -2.85 -17.50 17.42
C GLY A 104 -1.46 -18.10 17.09
N ALA A 105 -1.20 -18.44 15.83
CA ALA A 105 0.10 -18.94 15.41
C ALA A 105 1.15 -17.82 15.37
N PHE A 106 0.75 -16.63 14.94
CA PHE A 106 1.59 -15.43 14.97
C PHE A 106 2.05 -15.09 16.40
N CYS A 107 1.14 -14.99 17.36
CA CYS A 107 1.45 -14.59 18.73
C CYS A 107 2.38 -15.56 19.47
N ARG A 108 2.34 -16.86 19.15
CA ARG A 108 3.25 -17.87 19.73
C ARG A 108 4.57 -18.02 18.97
N SER A 109 4.79 -17.21 17.93
CA SER A 109 5.94 -17.36 17.06
C SER A 109 7.24 -16.87 17.69
N THR A 110 8.37 -17.42 17.22
CA THR A 110 9.69 -16.84 17.50
C THR A 110 9.82 -15.42 16.93
N LEU A 111 9.07 -15.08 15.87
CA LEU A 111 9.04 -13.72 15.33
C LEU A 111 8.56 -12.72 16.39
N VAL A 112 7.43 -12.98 17.04
CA VAL A 112 6.88 -12.11 18.10
C VAL A 112 7.82 -12.05 19.31
N ARG A 113 8.41 -13.19 19.72
CA ARG A 113 9.40 -13.22 20.80
C ARG A 113 10.61 -12.30 20.51
N LEU A 114 11.10 -12.27 19.27
CA LEU A 114 12.21 -11.40 18.88
C LEU A 114 11.76 -9.93 18.80
N ALA A 115 10.58 -9.67 18.24
CA ALA A 115 10.03 -8.33 18.14
C ALA A 115 9.83 -7.68 19.52
N ASN A 116 9.28 -8.43 20.49
CA ASN A 116 9.10 -7.96 21.87
C ASN A 116 10.44 -7.75 22.60
N ALA A 117 11.50 -8.46 22.20
CA ALA A 117 12.86 -8.22 22.68
C ALA A 117 13.55 -7.03 21.97
N GLY A 118 12.87 -6.33 21.07
CA GLY A 118 13.42 -5.22 20.27
C GLY A 118 14.23 -5.65 19.04
N ASP A 119 14.41 -6.94 18.80
CA ASP A 119 15.13 -7.46 17.63
C ASP A 119 14.19 -7.58 16.41
N LEU A 120 13.82 -6.42 15.84
CA LEU A 120 12.93 -6.37 14.68
C LEU A 120 13.59 -6.96 13.42
N ARG A 121 14.91 -6.81 13.24
CA ARG A 121 15.61 -7.41 12.10
C ARG A 121 15.61 -8.94 12.20
N GLY A 122 15.86 -9.48 13.39
CA GLY A 122 15.74 -10.91 13.68
C GLY A 122 14.32 -11.42 13.48
N ALA A 123 13.32 -10.65 13.91
CA ALA A 123 11.90 -10.95 13.68
C ALA A 123 11.58 -11.02 12.17
N CYS A 124 11.97 -10.03 11.36
CA CYS A 124 11.82 -10.07 9.89
C CYS A 124 12.49 -11.32 9.28
N ASN A 125 13.64 -11.74 9.80
CA ASN A 125 14.34 -12.94 9.33
C ASN A 125 13.63 -14.25 9.68
N GLN A 126 12.61 -14.25 10.54
CA GLN A 126 11.78 -15.43 10.83
C GLN A 126 10.68 -15.67 9.78
N LEU A 127 10.32 -14.67 8.97
CA LEU A 127 9.23 -14.78 7.99
C LEU A 127 9.35 -16.01 7.07
N PRO A 128 10.52 -16.35 6.48
CA PRO A 128 10.66 -17.51 5.59
C PRO A 128 10.32 -18.87 6.21
N ARG A 129 10.25 -18.99 7.54
CA ARG A 129 9.91 -20.25 8.24
C ARG A 129 8.44 -20.64 8.05
N TRP A 130 7.59 -19.68 7.70
CA TRP A 130 6.14 -19.86 7.55
C TRP A 130 5.76 -20.15 6.08
N ASN A 131 6.41 -21.15 5.48
CA ASN A 131 6.27 -21.51 4.07
C ASN A 131 5.62 -22.88 3.82
N ARG A 132 5.02 -23.49 4.86
CA ARG A 132 4.45 -24.83 4.81
C ARG A 132 2.96 -24.85 5.06
N ALA A 133 2.25 -25.71 4.33
CA ALA A 133 0.89 -26.15 4.65
C ALA A 133 0.73 -27.63 4.27
N GLY A 134 -0.11 -28.38 4.99
CA GLY A 134 -0.25 -29.83 4.79
C GLY A 134 1.08 -30.61 4.90
N GLY A 135 2.01 -30.14 5.75
CA GLY A 135 3.33 -30.75 5.96
C GLY A 135 4.37 -30.47 4.86
N ARG A 136 4.01 -29.78 3.77
CA ARG A 136 4.88 -29.55 2.60
C ARG A 136 5.19 -28.06 2.45
N VAL A 137 6.36 -27.75 1.88
CA VAL A 137 6.69 -26.39 1.45
C VAL A 137 5.84 -26.05 0.22
N LEU A 138 5.21 -24.88 0.23
CA LEU A 138 4.42 -24.39 -0.90
C LEU A 138 5.11 -23.18 -1.53
N GLN A 139 5.34 -23.21 -2.84
CA GLN A 139 6.03 -22.13 -3.55
C GLN A 139 5.31 -20.78 -3.40
N GLY A 140 3.98 -20.77 -3.39
CA GLY A 140 3.19 -19.55 -3.15
C GLY A 140 3.50 -18.92 -1.79
N LEU A 141 3.64 -19.74 -0.73
CA LEU A 141 4.01 -19.25 0.59
C LEU A 141 5.48 -18.80 0.63
N VAL A 142 6.39 -19.50 -0.06
CA VAL A 142 7.79 -19.04 -0.19
C VAL A 142 7.84 -17.63 -0.78
N ASN A 143 7.13 -17.41 -1.88
CA ASN A 143 7.08 -16.10 -2.56
C ASN A 143 6.46 -15.04 -1.64
N ARG A 144 5.36 -15.37 -0.94
CA ARG A 144 4.71 -14.48 0.01
C ARG A 144 5.65 -14.06 1.15
N ARG A 145 6.32 -15.02 1.77
CA ARG A 145 7.28 -14.75 2.86
C ARG A 145 8.49 -13.96 2.38
N ALA A 146 8.95 -14.17 1.16
CA ALA A 146 10.04 -13.39 0.57
C ALA A 146 9.63 -11.92 0.43
N LYS A 147 8.42 -11.64 -0.08
CA LYS A 147 7.94 -10.26 -0.23
C LYS A 147 7.67 -9.58 1.10
N GLU A 148 7.08 -10.30 2.05
CA GLU A 148 6.89 -9.79 3.41
C GLU A 148 8.24 -9.46 4.07
N LYS A 149 9.26 -10.33 3.91
CA LYS A 149 10.60 -10.09 4.45
C LYS A 149 11.27 -8.86 3.82
N GLU A 150 11.13 -8.70 2.50
CA GLU A 150 11.63 -7.53 1.78
C GLU A 150 11.05 -6.23 2.35
N ILE A 151 9.72 -6.15 2.48
CA ILE A 151 9.02 -4.99 3.05
C ILE A 151 9.42 -4.76 4.52
N CYS A 152 9.50 -5.84 5.28
CA CYS A 152 9.88 -5.80 6.70
C CYS A 152 11.26 -5.17 6.89
N LEU A 153 12.26 -5.66 6.15
CA LEU A 153 13.64 -5.16 6.26
C LEU A 153 13.78 -3.75 5.69
N ALA A 154 13.15 -3.45 4.55
CA ALA A 154 13.21 -2.11 3.96
C ALA A 154 12.65 -1.03 4.90
N GLY A 155 11.61 -1.34 5.69
CA GLY A 155 11.07 -0.41 6.67
C GLY A 155 11.94 -0.19 7.91
N LEU A 156 13.02 -0.97 8.11
CA LEU A 156 13.99 -0.77 9.18
C LEU A 156 15.16 0.13 8.77
N ASP A 157 15.45 0.22 7.47
CA ASP A 157 16.63 0.91 6.95
C ASP A 157 16.37 2.43 6.72
N GLY A 158 15.18 2.93 7.07
CA GLY A 158 14.76 4.32 6.88
C GLY A 158 14.64 4.72 5.39
N PRO A 159 14.24 5.96 5.06
CA PRO A 159 14.54 6.49 3.73
C PRO A 159 16.06 6.47 3.57
N VAL A 160 16.55 5.88 2.48
CA VAL A 160 17.98 5.77 2.18
C VAL A 160 18.62 7.16 2.28
N THR A 161 19.30 7.44 3.38
CA THR A 161 20.25 8.55 3.44
C THR A 161 21.47 8.07 2.67
N VAL A 162 21.62 8.61 1.46
CA VAL A 162 22.86 8.43 0.70
C VAL A 162 24.00 8.99 1.56
N PRO A 163 25.08 8.25 1.82
CA PRO A 163 26.25 8.80 2.52
C PRO A 163 26.82 9.94 1.67
N GLY A 164 26.56 11.18 2.05
CA GLY A 164 26.97 12.35 1.29
C GLY A 164 26.25 13.66 1.60
N GLU A 165 25.07 13.63 2.24
CA GLU A 165 24.39 14.84 2.68
C GLU A 165 24.51 15.02 4.19
N THR A 166 25.59 15.65 4.61
CA THR A 166 25.68 16.25 5.94
C THR A 166 24.77 17.46 6.00
N SER A 167 23.62 17.31 6.66
CA SER A 167 22.90 18.45 7.22
C SER A 167 23.66 18.92 8.47
N ALA A 168 24.36 20.05 8.34
CA ALA A 168 24.83 20.84 9.48
C ALA A 168 24.25 22.24 9.33
N THR A 169 23.32 22.54 10.23
CA THR A 169 22.95 23.90 10.60
C THR A 169 24.19 24.53 11.23
N ASP A 170 24.76 25.56 10.61
CA ASP A 170 25.54 26.55 11.34
C ASP A 170 25.32 27.93 10.73
N SER A 171 25.25 28.90 11.62
CA SER A 171 24.81 30.27 11.39
C SER A 171 25.97 31.24 11.53
N SER A 172 25.98 32.25 10.66
CA SER A 172 26.65 33.58 10.77
C SER A 172 28.04 33.73 10.10
N PRO A 173 28.51 34.97 9.80
CA PRO A 173 28.46 35.55 8.45
C PRO A 173 29.83 36.08 7.98
N LEU A 174 29.83 36.89 6.92
CA LEU A 174 30.94 37.61 6.26
C LEU A 174 31.55 36.79 5.10
N THR A 175 31.65 37.25 3.86
CA THR A 175 31.87 38.61 3.35
C THR A 175 31.47 38.64 1.86
N GLU A 176 30.81 39.70 1.40
CA GLU A 176 30.63 39.97 -0.04
C GLU A 176 31.99 40.18 -0.74
N PRO A 177 32.08 39.80 -2.03
CA PRO A 177 32.86 40.55 -3.00
C PRO A 177 31.98 41.11 -4.15
N PRO A 178 32.48 42.10 -4.88
CA PRO A 178 31.70 43.24 -5.35
C PRO A 178 31.01 43.03 -6.69
N ALA A 179 30.08 43.94 -6.96
CA ALA A 179 29.42 44.16 -8.23
C ALA A 179 30.38 44.21 -9.42
N VAL A 180 30.04 43.48 -10.48
CA VAL A 180 30.55 43.68 -11.84
C VAL A 180 29.36 44.03 -12.75
N THR A 181 29.57 45.10 -13.50
CA THR A 181 28.66 45.86 -14.37
C THR A 181 28.12 45.05 -15.57
N PRO A 182 27.02 45.51 -16.20
CA PRO A 182 26.47 44.88 -17.40
C PRO A 182 27.18 45.41 -18.65
N ASP A 183 27.45 44.53 -19.61
CA ASP A 183 27.65 44.95 -21.00
C ASP A 183 27.16 43.90 -22.00
N ALA A 184 26.90 44.39 -23.21
CA ALA A 184 25.83 43.97 -24.10
C ALA A 184 26.06 42.71 -24.97
N ALA A 185 24.92 42.05 -25.23
CA ALA A 185 24.38 41.58 -26.52
C ALA A 185 25.17 40.64 -27.46
N ALA A 186 24.56 39.47 -27.71
CA ALA A 186 24.17 38.89 -29.02
C ALA A 186 23.56 37.50 -28.73
N GLY A 187 22.36 37.11 -29.12
CA GLY A 187 21.60 37.41 -30.33
C GLY A 187 21.61 36.16 -31.22
N THR A 188 20.65 35.25 -31.05
CA THR A 188 20.17 34.34 -32.11
C THR A 188 18.72 33.94 -31.84
N ASP A 189 17.87 34.31 -32.79
CA ASP A 189 16.46 34.00 -32.87
C ASP A 189 16.23 32.50 -33.10
N GLN A 190 15.21 31.94 -32.44
CA GLN A 190 14.61 30.67 -32.86
C GLN A 190 13.09 30.86 -32.95
N GLU A 191 12.62 30.90 -34.19
CA GLU A 191 11.22 30.98 -34.60
C GLU A 191 10.35 29.88 -33.96
N ALA A 192 9.26 30.31 -33.32
CA ALA A 192 8.18 29.43 -32.90
C ALA A 192 7.26 29.12 -34.10
N SER A 193 7.14 27.84 -34.45
CA SER A 193 6.21 27.35 -35.48
C SER A 193 4.75 27.40 -34.99
N PRO A 194 3.76 27.80 -35.83
CA PRO A 194 2.41 28.16 -35.38
C PRO A 194 1.42 26.99 -35.18
N LEU A 195 1.88 25.75 -34.93
CA LEU A 195 0.98 24.56 -34.91
C LEU A 195 0.91 23.81 -33.58
N ALA A 196 1.32 24.41 -32.46
CA ALA A 196 1.27 23.77 -31.13
C ALA A 196 0.04 24.12 -30.27
N TRP A 197 -1.04 24.66 -30.86
CA TRP A 197 -2.27 25.03 -30.13
C TRP A 197 -3.51 24.27 -30.61
N LEU A 198 -3.52 22.95 -30.46
CA LEU A 198 -4.77 22.17 -30.41
C LEU A 198 -4.72 21.14 -29.29
N GLY A 199 -4.41 21.62 -28.09
CA GLY A 199 -4.57 20.89 -26.83
C GLY A 199 -5.96 21.08 -26.24
N VAL A 200 -6.66 19.95 -26.06
CA VAL A 200 -7.73 19.66 -25.08
C VAL A 200 -9.10 20.38 -25.17
N ALA A 201 -9.25 21.54 -25.83
CA ALA A 201 -10.57 22.22 -25.90
C ALA A 201 -11.49 21.74 -27.04
N GLY A 202 -10.93 21.20 -28.14
CA GLY A 202 -11.69 20.82 -29.34
C GLY A 202 -12.47 19.51 -29.23
N MET A 203 -12.07 18.60 -28.34
CA MET A 203 -12.70 17.28 -28.21
C MET A 203 -14.02 17.32 -27.42
N ALA A 204 -14.22 18.29 -26.54
CA ALA A 204 -15.44 18.39 -25.73
C ALA A 204 -16.67 18.83 -26.55
N LEU A 205 -16.48 19.69 -27.55
CA LEU A 205 -17.56 20.18 -28.41
C LEU A 205 -18.07 19.12 -29.41
N LEU A 206 -17.19 18.20 -29.84
CA LEU A 206 -17.55 17.10 -30.74
C LEU A 206 -18.40 16.03 -30.04
N VAL A 207 -18.15 15.76 -28.76
CA VAL A 207 -18.95 14.81 -27.97
C VAL A 207 -20.35 15.36 -27.68
N LEU A 208 -20.48 16.65 -27.37
CA LEU A 208 -21.79 17.26 -27.10
C LEU A 208 -22.68 17.29 -28.36
N ALA A 209 -22.11 17.56 -29.53
CA ALA A 209 -22.85 17.56 -30.80
C ALA A 209 -23.35 16.15 -31.18
N LEU A 210 -22.56 15.10 -30.89
CA LEU A 210 -22.95 13.71 -31.16
C LEU A 210 -24.10 13.24 -30.25
N VAL A 211 -24.08 13.64 -28.97
CA VAL A 211 -25.14 13.32 -28.00
C VAL A 211 -26.46 14.01 -28.38
N VAL A 212 -26.42 15.28 -28.80
CA VAL A 212 -27.63 16.01 -29.24
C VAL A 212 -28.22 15.40 -30.53
N LEU A 213 -27.38 14.97 -31.47
CA LEU A 213 -27.84 14.30 -32.70
C LEU A 213 -28.42 12.91 -32.44
N LEU A 214 -27.86 12.15 -31.49
CA LEU A 214 -28.39 10.85 -31.08
C LEU A 214 -29.74 10.99 -30.36
N VAL A 215 -29.88 11.93 -29.42
CA VAL A 215 -31.14 12.16 -28.70
C VAL A 215 -32.28 12.60 -29.65
N ARG A 216 -31.98 13.43 -30.66
CA ARG A 216 -32.97 13.82 -31.68
C ARG A 216 -33.44 12.70 -32.59
N ARG A 217 -32.66 11.62 -32.72
CA ARG A 217 -33.02 10.45 -33.54
C ARG A 217 -33.97 9.47 -32.81
N PHE A 218 -34.08 9.56 -31.49
CA PHE A 218 -34.98 8.75 -30.66
C PHE A 218 -36.28 9.44 -30.26
N LEU A 219 -36.48 10.70 -30.67
CA LEU A 219 -37.68 11.51 -30.39
C LEU A 219 -38.57 11.71 -31.63
N LYS A 220 -38.50 10.80 -32.61
CA LYS A 220 -39.45 10.69 -33.74
C LYS A 220 -39.95 9.26 -33.84
#